data_AF-A0AAC8Q6H6-F1
#
_entry.id   AF-A0AAC8Q6H6-F1
#
_cell.length_a   1.000
_cell.length_b   1.000
_cell.length_c   1.000
_cell.angle_alpha   90.00
_cell.angle_beta   90.00
_cell.angle_gamma   90.00
#
_symmetry.space_group_name_H-M   'P 1'
#
loop_
_entity.id
_entity.type
_entity.pdbx_description
1 polymer ?
#
loop_
_entity_poly.entity_id
_entity_poly.type
_entity_poly.pdbx_seq_one_letter_code
_entity_poly.pdbx_strand_id
1 'polypeptide(L)'
;METPTHVDLFAVQARVSLDDYASPEAFTARHRALASRVEALRARDGQGRPLHPALAVWPEMLGAPLGLMGHLHHVRHCATSQAAMTRVALARLPAMLGAALRHRPRSLEECLFSAVAPRVHRTLWTAFSGIARDFGLWVVAGSALLPRNRLGDEGPDFVPQGARTYNTSYTFAPDGRCVAVTRKVNLVPTQEDTLGLSPGRPEELRVVDTPFGRLGTLICYDGFREPHTSREPGFVPAACLVDELGADVVAQPSANAWPWDAPWAFNDPGESQLRREQWFNEGLFSQLRALRRVRYAVNPQLVGGFFDNTFEAPSLILERVGADAVRVLAQATDPRAEDVLQVTVPVPTRPGARA
;
A
#
# COMPACT_ATOMS: atom_id res chain seq x y z
N MET A 1 8.21 -30.32 -4.27
CA MET A 1 8.93 -29.06 -4.47
C MET A 1 9.80 -28.86 -3.25
N GLU A 2 11.11 -28.65 -3.44
CA GLU A 2 11.99 -28.29 -2.33
C GLU A 2 11.54 -26.98 -1.70
N THR A 3 11.63 -26.88 -0.38
CA THR A 3 11.36 -25.65 0.36
C THR A 3 12.39 -24.60 -0.06
N PRO A 4 11.98 -23.40 -0.50
CA PRO A 4 12.93 -22.38 -0.94
C PRO A 4 13.81 -21.95 0.23
N THR A 5 15.10 -21.78 -0.03
CA THR A 5 16.08 -21.32 0.97
C THR A 5 16.17 -19.81 1.04
N HIS A 6 15.80 -19.11 -0.04
CA HIS A 6 15.85 -17.66 -0.19
C HIS A 6 14.58 -17.11 -0.83
N VAL A 7 14.36 -15.81 -0.64
CA VAL A 7 13.28 -15.02 -1.25
C VAL A 7 13.85 -13.70 -1.77
N ASP A 8 13.38 -13.27 -2.94
CA ASP A 8 13.65 -11.93 -3.45
C ASP A 8 12.58 -10.96 -2.94
N LEU A 9 13.00 -9.87 -2.31
CA LEU A 9 12.12 -8.82 -1.81
C LEU A 9 12.29 -7.56 -2.66
N PHE A 10 11.17 -7.00 -3.13
CA PHE A 10 11.14 -5.80 -3.95
C PHE A 10 10.24 -4.72 -3.35
N ALA A 11 10.82 -3.54 -3.11
CA ALA A 11 10.07 -2.33 -2.81
C ALA A 11 10.02 -1.46 -4.07
N VAL A 12 8.82 -1.29 -4.64
CA VAL A 12 8.61 -0.49 -5.85
C VAL A 12 8.29 0.95 -5.46
N GLN A 13 9.25 1.85 -5.59
CA GLN A 13 9.07 3.28 -5.37
C GLN A 13 8.43 3.91 -6.62
N ALA A 14 7.13 3.73 -6.79
CA ALA A 14 6.44 4.18 -7.99
C ALA A 14 6.25 5.71 -8.00
N ARG A 15 6.56 6.36 -9.13
CA ARG A 15 6.19 7.76 -9.34
C ARG A 15 4.76 7.87 -9.85
N VAL A 16 3.93 8.64 -9.15
CA VAL A 16 2.58 9.01 -9.59
C VAL A 16 2.62 10.10 -10.65
N SER A 17 1.89 9.89 -11.75
CA SER A 17 1.59 10.88 -12.77
C SER A 17 0.14 10.70 -13.20
N LEU A 18 -0.63 11.79 -13.33
CA LEU A 18 -2.03 11.70 -13.74
C LEU A 18 -2.21 11.03 -15.11
N ASP A 19 -1.24 11.13 -16.02
CA ASP A 19 -1.31 10.49 -17.34
C ASP A 19 -1.46 8.96 -17.24
N ASP A 20 -0.87 8.35 -16.22
CA ASP A 20 -0.95 6.91 -15.96
C ASP A 20 -2.39 6.47 -15.59
N TYR A 21 -3.28 7.40 -15.27
CA TYR A 21 -4.67 7.15 -14.84
C TYR A 21 -5.69 7.53 -15.92
N ALA A 22 -5.25 7.80 -17.16
CA ALA A 22 -6.15 8.19 -18.25
C ALA A 22 -7.15 7.09 -18.62
N SER A 23 -6.71 5.83 -18.61
CA SER A 23 -7.53 4.66 -18.91
C SER A 23 -7.03 3.42 -18.14
N PRO A 24 -7.82 2.32 -18.09
CA PRO A 24 -7.37 1.07 -17.49
C PRO A 24 -6.10 0.52 -18.14
N GLU A 25 -5.94 0.71 -19.45
CA GLU A 25 -4.81 0.24 -20.24
C GLU A 25 -3.55 1.04 -19.91
N ALA A 26 -3.65 2.37 -19.77
CA ALA A 26 -2.53 3.21 -19.38
C ALA A 26 -2.01 2.83 -17.98
N PHE A 27 -2.92 2.66 -17.02
CA PHE A 27 -2.57 2.24 -15.66
C PHE A 27 -1.90 0.85 -15.66
N THR A 28 -2.50 -0.10 -16.38
CA THR A 28 -1.95 -1.45 -16.50
C THR A 28 -0.57 -1.43 -17.16
N ALA A 29 -0.39 -0.71 -18.27
CA ALA A 29 0.88 -0.61 -18.98
C ALA A 29 1.97 -0.02 -18.08
N ARG A 30 1.65 1.04 -17.32
CA ARG A 30 2.58 1.66 -16.37
C ARG A 30 3.05 0.68 -15.32
N HIS A 31 2.13 -0.02 -14.66
CA HIS A 31 2.50 -0.94 -13.58
C HIS A 31 3.14 -2.23 -14.10
N ARG A 32 2.81 -2.69 -15.31
CA ARG A 32 3.55 -3.76 -15.97
C ARG A 32 4.97 -3.34 -16.33
N ALA A 33 5.21 -2.09 -16.73
CA ALA A 33 6.58 -1.60 -16.97
C ALA A 33 7.43 -1.63 -15.69
N LEU A 34 6.85 -1.29 -14.54
CA LEU A 34 7.50 -1.46 -13.23
C LEU A 34 7.74 -2.94 -12.89
N ALA A 35 6.78 -3.82 -13.16
CA ALA A 35 6.94 -5.25 -12.97
C ALA A 35 8.04 -5.84 -13.89
N SER A 36 8.17 -5.35 -15.12
CA SER A 36 9.27 -5.73 -16.01
C SER A 36 10.65 -5.34 -15.45
N ARG A 37 10.74 -4.20 -14.74
CA ARG A 37 11.98 -3.83 -14.01
C ARG A 37 12.26 -4.78 -12.86
N VAL A 38 11.24 -5.18 -12.09
CA VAL A 38 11.38 -6.23 -11.07
C VAL A 38 11.89 -7.54 -11.70
N GLU A 39 11.28 -7.97 -12.80
CA GLU A 39 11.63 -9.21 -13.50
C GLU A 39 13.04 -9.20 -14.09
N ALA A 40 13.54 -8.04 -14.51
CA ALA A 40 14.91 -7.87 -14.99
C ALA A 40 15.97 -7.97 -13.89
N LEU A 41 15.60 -7.72 -12.63
CA LEU A 41 16.49 -7.81 -11.46
C LEU A 41 16.52 -9.21 -10.82
N ARG A 42 15.63 -10.13 -11.24
CA ARG A 42 15.57 -11.48 -10.68
C ARG A 42 16.64 -12.38 -11.28
N ALA A 43 17.39 -13.06 -10.41
CA ALA A 43 18.35 -14.07 -10.83
C ALA A 43 17.63 -15.30 -11.42
N ARG A 44 18.24 -15.92 -12.43
CA ARG A 44 17.67 -17.05 -13.19
C ARG A 44 18.62 -18.24 -13.26
N ASP A 45 18.06 -19.44 -13.39
CA ASP A 45 18.79 -20.65 -13.71
C ASP A 45 19.16 -20.73 -15.20
N GLY A 46 19.89 -21.79 -15.59
CA GLY A 46 20.30 -22.03 -16.97
C GLY A 46 19.14 -22.27 -17.95
N GLN A 47 17.91 -22.45 -17.45
CA GLN A 47 16.68 -22.61 -18.21
C GLN A 47 15.84 -21.33 -18.22
N GLY A 48 16.35 -20.21 -17.67
CA GLY A 48 15.67 -18.93 -17.64
C GLY A 48 14.57 -18.81 -16.58
N ARG A 49 14.45 -19.78 -15.65
CA ARG A 49 13.46 -19.74 -14.57
C ARG A 49 14.02 -18.94 -13.39
N PRO A 50 13.20 -18.14 -12.69
CA PRO A 50 13.65 -17.45 -11.49
C PRO A 50 14.17 -18.41 -10.42
N LEU A 51 15.30 -18.08 -9.79
CA LEU A 51 15.93 -18.91 -8.75
C LEU A 51 15.12 -18.95 -7.45
N HIS A 52 14.41 -17.87 -7.13
CA HIS A 52 13.73 -17.68 -5.85
C HIS A 52 12.28 -17.23 -6.05
N PRO A 53 11.37 -17.59 -5.12
CA PRO A 53 10.10 -16.90 -5.01
C PRO A 53 10.36 -15.40 -4.73
N ALA A 54 9.47 -14.55 -5.23
CA ALA A 54 9.63 -13.10 -5.12
C ALA A 54 8.37 -12.44 -4.55
N LEU A 55 8.57 -11.50 -3.63
CA LEU A 55 7.55 -10.57 -3.13
C LEU A 55 7.83 -9.18 -3.69
N ALA A 56 6.86 -8.59 -4.38
CA ALA A 56 6.92 -7.22 -4.86
C ALA A 56 5.78 -6.39 -4.26
N VAL A 57 6.13 -5.26 -3.65
CA VAL A 57 5.20 -4.40 -2.92
C VAL A 57 5.14 -3.05 -3.62
N TRP A 58 3.92 -2.60 -3.93
CA TRP A 58 3.61 -1.28 -4.47
C TRP A 58 3.20 -0.31 -3.34
N PRO A 59 3.31 1.01 -3.55
CA PRO A 59 3.08 1.99 -2.51
C PRO A 59 1.59 2.27 -2.25
N GLU A 60 1.32 2.87 -1.10
CA GLU A 60 -0.02 3.32 -0.72
C GLU A 60 -0.53 4.41 -1.69
N MET A 61 -1.85 4.62 -1.71
CA MET A 61 -2.55 5.68 -2.46
C MET A 61 -2.39 5.60 -3.98
N LEU A 62 -1.65 4.62 -4.49
CA LEU A 62 -1.45 4.39 -5.91
C LEU A 62 -2.76 4.25 -6.67
N GLY A 63 -3.77 3.59 -6.11
CA GLY A 63 -5.06 3.44 -6.73
C GLY A 63 -6.01 4.64 -6.55
N ALA A 64 -5.67 5.63 -5.73
CA ALA A 64 -6.58 6.74 -5.42
C ALA A 64 -6.92 7.60 -6.67
N PRO A 65 -5.96 7.97 -7.55
CA PRO A 65 -6.27 8.76 -8.74
C PRO A 65 -7.13 8.02 -9.78
N LEU A 66 -7.30 6.70 -9.69
CA LEU A 66 -8.22 5.94 -10.55
C LEU A 66 -9.68 6.42 -10.41
N GLY A 67 -10.05 7.05 -9.29
CA GLY A 67 -11.37 7.66 -9.12
C GLY A 67 -11.64 8.79 -10.12
N LEU A 68 -10.59 9.39 -10.69
CA LEU A 68 -10.66 10.47 -11.68
C LEU A 68 -10.63 9.96 -13.12
N MET A 69 -10.45 8.65 -13.31
CA MET A 69 -10.25 8.03 -14.62
C MET A 69 -11.41 8.34 -15.58
N GLY A 70 -11.07 8.72 -16.81
CA GLY A 70 -12.01 9.19 -17.83
C GLY A 70 -12.39 10.68 -17.71
N HIS A 71 -11.96 11.38 -16.66
CA HIS A 71 -12.28 12.79 -16.41
C HIS A 71 -11.03 13.67 -16.24
N LEU A 72 -9.84 13.16 -16.57
CA LEU A 72 -8.58 13.90 -16.38
C LEU A 72 -8.58 15.27 -17.08
N HIS A 73 -9.18 15.39 -18.27
CA HIS A 73 -9.29 16.66 -18.99
C HIS A 73 -10.07 17.75 -18.20
N HIS A 74 -10.97 17.37 -17.29
CA HIS A 74 -11.67 18.32 -16.42
C HIS A 74 -10.87 18.73 -15.18
N VAL A 75 -9.92 17.89 -14.76
CA VAL A 75 -9.24 18.04 -13.46
C VAL A 75 -7.77 18.40 -13.56
N ARG A 76 -7.10 18.24 -14.71
CA ARG A 76 -5.66 18.53 -14.90
C ARG A 76 -5.23 19.94 -14.46
N HIS A 77 -6.15 20.91 -14.48
CA HIS A 77 -5.90 22.30 -14.07
C HIS A 77 -6.45 22.63 -12.66
N CYS A 78 -6.93 21.63 -11.91
CA CYS A 78 -7.30 21.85 -10.51
C CYS A 78 -6.05 22.07 -9.66
N ALA A 79 -6.13 23.02 -8.73
CA ALA A 79 -5.08 23.21 -7.73
C ALA A 79 -5.17 22.20 -6.59
N THR A 80 -6.39 21.73 -6.26
CA THR A 80 -6.64 20.86 -5.10
C THR A 80 -7.39 19.59 -5.46
N SER A 81 -7.17 18.55 -4.67
CA SER A 81 -7.86 17.26 -4.78
C SER A 81 -9.35 17.40 -4.57
N GLN A 82 -9.78 18.27 -3.65
CA GLN A 82 -11.21 18.57 -3.42
C GLN A 82 -11.87 19.17 -4.65
N ALA A 83 -11.21 20.11 -5.33
CA ALA A 83 -11.73 20.71 -6.56
C ALA A 83 -11.82 19.67 -7.69
N ALA A 84 -10.82 18.79 -7.81
CA ALA A 84 -10.84 17.69 -8.77
C ALA A 84 -12.01 16.72 -8.51
N MET A 85 -12.19 16.26 -7.27
CA MET A 85 -13.29 15.38 -6.89
C MET A 85 -14.66 16.01 -7.16
N THR A 86 -14.82 17.29 -6.83
CA THR A 86 -16.06 18.04 -7.12
C THR A 86 -16.37 18.07 -8.62
N ARG A 87 -15.37 18.35 -9.47
CA ARG A 87 -15.57 18.34 -10.93
C ARG A 87 -15.93 16.96 -11.47
N VAL A 88 -15.34 15.90 -10.93
CA VAL A 88 -15.71 14.52 -11.33
C VAL A 88 -17.12 14.19 -10.87
N ALA A 89 -17.52 14.57 -9.65
CA ALA A 89 -18.86 14.37 -9.15
C ALA A 89 -19.91 15.06 -10.06
N LEU A 90 -19.65 16.31 -10.48
CA LEU A 90 -20.51 17.04 -11.42
C LEU A 90 -20.53 16.39 -12.82
N ALA A 91 -19.40 15.88 -13.30
CA ALA A 91 -19.36 15.15 -14.58
C ALA A 91 -20.09 13.79 -14.50
N ARG A 92 -20.40 13.29 -13.30
CA ARG A 92 -21.01 11.98 -13.04
C ARG A 92 -22.33 12.05 -12.28
N LEU A 93 -23.10 13.13 -12.42
CA LEU A 93 -24.37 13.32 -11.70
C LEU A 93 -25.30 12.10 -11.70
N PRO A 94 -25.54 11.37 -12.82
CA PRO A 94 -26.39 10.18 -12.79
C PRO A 94 -25.85 9.07 -11.89
N ALA A 95 -24.53 8.84 -11.89
CA ALA A 95 -23.89 7.84 -11.04
C ALA A 95 -23.90 8.28 -9.56
N MET A 96 -23.69 9.58 -9.30
CA MET A 96 -23.80 10.18 -7.97
C MET A 96 -25.21 10.01 -7.39
N LEU A 97 -26.26 10.34 -8.15
CA LEU A 97 -27.64 10.15 -7.73
C LEU A 97 -27.97 8.68 -7.45
N GLY A 98 -27.52 7.78 -8.34
CA GLY A 98 -27.67 6.34 -8.13
C GLY A 98 -26.98 5.84 -6.86
N ALA A 99 -25.76 6.30 -6.58
CA ALA A 99 -25.03 5.96 -5.37
C ALA A 99 -25.70 6.54 -4.12
N ALA A 100 -26.15 7.80 -4.17
CA ALA A 100 -26.84 8.47 -3.07
C ALA A 100 -28.12 7.72 -2.66
N LEU A 101 -28.95 7.33 -3.63
CA LEU A 101 -30.19 6.58 -3.39
C LEU A 101 -29.92 5.19 -2.79
N ARG A 102 -28.86 4.51 -3.24
CA ARG A 102 -28.55 3.13 -2.84
C ARG A 102 -27.79 3.03 -1.52
N HIS A 103 -26.92 4.00 -1.22
CA HIS A 103 -25.90 3.85 -0.19
C HIS A 103 -25.97 4.91 0.92
N ARG A 104 -26.78 5.97 0.74
CA ARG A 104 -26.98 7.07 1.72
C ARG A 104 -25.66 7.58 2.31
N PRO A 105 -24.75 8.09 1.47
CA PRO A 105 -23.44 8.60 1.89
C PRO A 105 -23.58 9.79 2.84
N ARG A 106 -22.60 9.99 3.71
CA ARG A 106 -22.54 11.11 4.66
C ARG A 106 -21.82 12.33 4.09
N SER A 107 -21.06 12.15 3.02
CA SER A 107 -20.29 13.22 2.37
C SER A 107 -20.27 13.06 0.85
N LEU A 108 -19.76 14.08 0.17
CA LEU A 108 -19.57 14.05 -1.29
C LEU A 108 -18.53 12.99 -1.68
N GLU A 109 -17.48 12.85 -0.89
CA GLU A 109 -16.36 11.94 -1.06
C GLU A 109 -16.84 10.48 -0.99
N GLU A 110 -17.57 10.10 0.08
CA GLU A 110 -18.16 8.77 0.20
C GLU A 110 -19.10 8.44 -0.99
N CYS A 111 -19.87 9.44 -1.44
CA CYS A 111 -20.75 9.27 -2.60
C CYS A 111 -19.94 9.04 -3.88
N LEU A 112 -18.88 9.83 -4.10
CA LEU A 112 -18.01 9.72 -5.27
C LEU A 112 -17.29 8.37 -5.26
N PHE A 113 -16.64 8.02 -4.14
CA PHE A 113 -15.90 6.77 -4.00
C PHE A 113 -16.79 5.55 -4.24
N SER A 114 -17.99 5.50 -3.66
CA SER A 114 -18.93 4.41 -3.94
C SER A 114 -19.42 4.38 -5.39
N ALA A 115 -19.60 5.54 -6.03
CA ALA A 115 -20.00 5.62 -7.45
C ALA A 115 -18.91 5.15 -8.43
N VAL A 116 -17.62 5.36 -8.11
CA VAL A 116 -16.50 4.99 -8.99
C VAL A 116 -15.87 3.64 -8.63
N ALA A 117 -16.17 3.09 -7.46
CA ALA A 117 -15.53 1.90 -6.91
C ALA A 117 -15.51 0.68 -7.84
N PRO A 118 -16.58 0.31 -8.57
CA PRO A 118 -16.52 -0.83 -9.49
C PRO A 118 -15.43 -0.67 -10.57
N ARG A 119 -15.25 0.55 -11.08
CA ARG A 119 -14.24 0.85 -12.10
C ARG A 119 -12.84 0.85 -11.48
N VAL A 120 -12.67 1.49 -10.32
CA VAL A 120 -11.38 1.53 -9.60
C VAL A 120 -10.92 0.11 -9.25
N HIS A 121 -11.79 -0.67 -8.62
CA HIS A 121 -11.51 -2.06 -8.25
C HIS A 121 -11.13 -2.89 -9.47
N ARG A 122 -11.93 -2.87 -10.55
CA ARG A 122 -11.65 -3.68 -11.73
C ARG A 122 -10.30 -3.34 -12.36
N THR A 123 -9.98 -2.06 -12.50
CA THR A 123 -8.70 -1.63 -13.07
C THR A 123 -7.52 -2.07 -12.20
N LEU A 124 -7.61 -1.86 -10.89
CA LEU A 124 -6.58 -2.30 -9.94
C LEU A 124 -6.41 -3.84 -9.96
N TRP A 125 -7.53 -4.57 -9.90
CA TRP A 125 -7.56 -6.02 -9.89
C TRP A 125 -6.96 -6.60 -11.17
N THR A 126 -7.42 -6.16 -12.34
CA THR A 126 -6.91 -6.65 -13.63
C THR A 126 -5.41 -6.40 -13.77
N ALA A 127 -4.93 -5.21 -13.39
CA ALA A 127 -3.52 -4.88 -13.45
C ALA A 127 -2.68 -5.80 -12.55
N PHE A 128 -3.02 -5.89 -11.26
CA PHE A 128 -2.15 -6.57 -10.28
C PHE A 128 -2.34 -8.09 -10.23
N SER A 129 -3.53 -8.62 -10.49
CA SER A 129 -3.74 -10.06 -10.71
C SER A 129 -2.96 -10.53 -11.95
N GLY A 130 -3.00 -9.74 -13.04
CA GLY A 130 -2.24 -10.02 -14.25
C GLY A 130 -0.72 -9.92 -14.04
N ILE A 131 -0.24 -8.92 -13.30
CA ILE A 131 1.18 -8.81 -12.93
C ILE A 131 1.62 -10.01 -12.10
N ALA A 132 0.87 -10.37 -11.06
CA ALA A 132 1.21 -11.50 -10.19
C ALA A 132 1.34 -12.80 -10.98
N ARG A 133 0.36 -13.08 -11.86
CA ARG A 133 0.35 -14.28 -12.71
C ARG A 133 1.45 -14.28 -13.76
N ASP A 134 1.58 -13.21 -14.54
CA ASP A 134 2.41 -13.21 -15.73
C ASP A 134 3.91 -13.12 -15.39
N PHE A 135 4.25 -12.54 -14.23
CA PHE A 135 5.63 -12.46 -13.71
C PHE A 135 5.92 -13.49 -12.61
N GLY A 136 4.93 -14.30 -12.19
CA GLY A 136 5.08 -15.28 -11.12
C GLY A 136 5.50 -14.66 -9.79
N LEU A 137 4.85 -13.55 -9.40
CA LEU A 137 5.17 -12.75 -8.21
C LEU A 137 4.10 -12.89 -7.14
N TRP A 138 4.52 -12.87 -5.87
CA TRP A 138 3.63 -12.45 -4.79
C TRP A 138 3.57 -10.92 -4.83
N VAL A 139 2.36 -10.36 -4.91
CA VAL A 139 2.16 -8.92 -5.11
C VAL A 139 1.32 -8.35 -4.00
N VAL A 140 1.84 -7.31 -3.33
CA VAL A 140 1.02 -6.42 -2.49
C VAL A 140 0.78 -5.15 -3.30
N ALA A 141 -0.47 -4.98 -3.75
CA ALA A 141 -0.87 -4.14 -4.87
C ALA A 141 -1.02 -2.64 -4.51
N GLY A 142 -0.22 -2.13 -3.58
CA GLY A 142 -0.40 -0.78 -3.06
C GLY A 142 -1.75 -0.64 -2.38
N SER A 143 -2.38 0.54 -2.48
CA SER A 143 -3.75 0.70 -1.97
C SER A 143 -4.63 1.62 -2.81
N ALA A 144 -5.94 1.46 -2.66
CA ALA A 144 -6.98 2.28 -3.28
C ALA A 144 -8.08 2.62 -2.29
N LEU A 145 -8.79 3.72 -2.55
CA LEU A 145 -9.94 4.15 -1.74
C LEU A 145 -11.20 3.44 -2.22
N LEU A 146 -11.68 2.46 -1.45
CA LEU A 146 -12.78 1.60 -1.84
C LEU A 146 -13.74 1.35 -0.67
N PRO A 147 -15.06 1.30 -0.90
CA PRO A 147 -15.97 0.67 0.04
C PRO A 147 -15.73 -0.83 0.12
N ARG A 148 -16.43 -1.53 1.03
CA ARG A 148 -16.43 -2.99 1.03
C ARG A 148 -17.17 -3.53 -0.20
N ASN A 149 -16.70 -4.67 -0.70
CA ASN A 149 -17.40 -5.39 -1.75
C ASN A 149 -18.50 -6.28 -1.14
N ARG A 150 -19.74 -6.10 -1.58
CA ARG A 150 -20.86 -6.95 -1.16
C ARG A 150 -20.71 -8.39 -1.65
N LEU A 151 -19.96 -8.61 -2.73
CA LEU A 151 -19.76 -9.92 -3.35
C LEU A 151 -18.63 -10.72 -2.68
N GLY A 152 -17.95 -10.16 -1.67
CA GLY A 152 -16.74 -10.73 -1.07
C GLY A 152 -15.46 -10.19 -1.70
N ASP A 153 -14.33 -10.53 -1.10
CA ASP A 153 -13.03 -9.92 -1.39
C ASP A 153 -12.18 -10.76 -2.39
N GLU A 154 -12.71 -11.87 -2.91
CA GLU A 154 -11.96 -12.89 -3.65
C GLU A 154 -12.05 -12.79 -5.18
N GLY A 155 -12.88 -11.89 -5.72
CA GLY A 155 -13.18 -11.82 -7.14
C GLY A 155 -13.03 -10.42 -7.78
N PRO A 156 -12.98 -10.36 -9.13
CA PRO A 156 -12.83 -9.12 -9.90
C PRO A 156 -14.14 -8.30 -10.03
N ASP A 157 -15.27 -8.89 -9.64
CA ASP A 157 -16.56 -8.24 -9.67
C ASP A 157 -16.82 -7.48 -8.38
N PHE A 158 -17.34 -6.27 -8.50
CA PHE A 158 -17.43 -5.36 -7.38
C PHE A 158 -18.78 -4.65 -7.32
N VAL A 159 -19.46 -4.82 -6.19
CA VAL A 159 -20.69 -4.11 -5.85
C VAL A 159 -20.47 -3.44 -4.49
N PRO A 160 -20.51 -2.10 -4.39
CA PRO A 160 -20.37 -1.42 -3.11
C PRO A 160 -21.39 -1.93 -2.08
N GLN A 161 -20.91 -2.39 -0.92
CA GLN A 161 -21.78 -2.79 0.19
C GLN A 161 -22.51 -1.58 0.78
N GLY A 162 -21.85 -0.43 0.82
CA GLY A 162 -22.35 0.86 1.28
C GLY A 162 -21.39 1.99 0.89
N ALA A 163 -21.56 3.16 1.49
CA ALA A 163 -20.77 4.35 1.17
C ALA A 163 -19.47 4.51 1.98
N ARG A 164 -19.36 3.83 3.15
CA ARG A 164 -18.16 3.86 3.99
C ARG A 164 -16.96 3.40 3.15
N THR A 165 -15.97 4.27 3.02
CA THR A 165 -14.79 4.05 2.19
C THR A 165 -13.57 3.77 3.07
N TYR A 166 -12.69 2.87 2.62
CA TYR A 166 -11.50 2.43 3.34
C TYR A 166 -10.29 2.54 2.41
N ASN A 167 -9.13 2.84 2.98
CA ASN A 167 -7.85 2.67 2.30
C ASN A 167 -7.53 1.16 2.27
N THR A 168 -7.62 0.54 1.10
CA THR A 168 -7.66 -0.92 0.91
C THR A 168 -6.52 -1.42 0.04
N SER A 169 -5.78 -2.41 0.51
CA SER A 169 -4.71 -3.11 -0.21
C SER A 169 -5.10 -4.57 -0.51
N TYR A 170 -4.74 -5.04 -1.70
CA TYR A 170 -4.93 -6.44 -2.12
C TYR A 170 -3.58 -7.15 -2.17
N THR A 171 -3.55 -8.41 -1.73
CA THR A 171 -2.40 -9.30 -1.88
C THR A 171 -2.75 -10.41 -2.87
N PHE A 172 -1.94 -10.59 -3.90
CA PHE A 172 -2.10 -11.60 -4.94
C PHE A 172 -0.98 -12.63 -4.87
N ALA A 173 -1.34 -13.90 -5.05
CA ALA A 173 -0.40 -15.01 -5.20
C ALA A 173 0.11 -15.10 -6.66
N PRO A 174 1.20 -15.85 -6.93
CA PRO A 174 1.80 -15.99 -8.26
C PRO A 174 0.89 -16.59 -9.35
N ASP A 175 -0.26 -17.14 -8.99
CA ASP A 175 -1.28 -17.60 -9.93
C ASP A 175 -2.31 -16.52 -10.31
N GLY A 176 -2.18 -15.32 -9.74
CA GLY A 176 -3.09 -14.19 -9.91
C GLY A 176 -4.29 -14.18 -8.97
N ARG A 177 -4.45 -15.17 -8.07
CA ARG A 177 -5.56 -15.16 -7.09
C ARG A 177 -5.29 -14.15 -6.00
N CYS A 178 -6.32 -13.40 -5.61
CA CYS A 178 -6.26 -12.60 -4.39
C CYS A 178 -6.34 -13.51 -3.16
N VAL A 179 -5.38 -13.37 -2.25
CA VAL A 179 -5.26 -14.21 -1.05
C VAL A 179 -5.46 -13.43 0.25
N ALA A 180 -5.41 -12.11 0.21
CA ALA A 180 -5.76 -11.25 1.33
C ALA A 180 -6.18 -9.85 0.88
N VAL A 181 -7.05 -9.24 1.69
CA VAL A 181 -7.45 -7.84 1.60
C VAL A 181 -7.23 -7.18 2.95
N THR A 182 -6.45 -6.12 2.97
CA THR A 182 -6.10 -5.35 4.18
C THR A 182 -6.71 -3.97 4.07
N ARG A 183 -7.33 -3.49 5.16
CA ARG A 183 -7.91 -2.15 5.25
C ARG A 183 -7.17 -1.41 6.35
N LYS A 184 -6.62 -0.24 6.02
CA LYS A 184 -5.79 0.57 6.93
C LYS A 184 -6.50 0.82 8.24
N VAL A 185 -5.86 0.50 9.36
CA VAL A 185 -6.47 0.56 10.69
C VAL A 185 -6.31 1.95 11.30
N ASN A 186 -5.11 2.50 11.23
CA ASN A 186 -4.79 3.83 11.74
C ASN A 186 -4.87 4.84 10.59
N LEU A 187 -5.86 5.74 10.62
CA LEU A 187 -5.95 6.82 9.64
C LEU A 187 -5.05 7.99 10.03
N VAL A 188 -4.35 8.55 9.06
CA VAL A 188 -3.45 9.68 9.29
C VAL A 188 -4.27 10.95 9.58
N PRO A 189 -4.05 11.62 10.72
CA PRO A 189 -4.77 12.83 11.08
C PRO A 189 -4.49 13.96 10.09
N THR A 190 -5.48 14.81 9.84
CA THR A 190 -5.46 15.94 8.88
C THR A 190 -5.39 15.55 7.40
N GLN A 191 -5.36 14.25 7.09
CA GLN A 191 -5.22 13.73 5.73
C GLN A 191 -6.35 12.78 5.36
N GLU A 192 -6.41 11.62 6.01
CA GLU A 192 -7.35 10.56 5.67
C GLU A 192 -8.67 10.68 6.43
N ASP A 193 -8.61 11.23 7.64
CA ASP A 193 -9.77 11.61 8.44
C ASP A 193 -10.61 12.71 7.77
N THR A 194 -9.97 13.65 7.06
CA THR A 194 -10.66 14.72 6.31
C THR A 194 -11.26 14.24 4.98
N LEU A 195 -10.76 13.12 4.42
CA LEU A 195 -11.30 12.48 3.22
C LEU A 195 -12.55 11.62 3.49
N GLY A 196 -13.04 11.58 4.72
CA GLY A 196 -14.18 10.75 5.12
C GLY A 196 -13.89 9.26 5.09
N LEU A 197 -12.61 8.87 5.20
CA LEU A 197 -12.24 7.45 5.27
C LEU A 197 -12.66 6.85 6.61
N SER A 198 -12.98 5.57 6.56
CA SER A 198 -13.28 4.75 7.72
C SER A 198 -12.08 3.87 8.05
N PRO A 199 -11.70 3.75 9.34
CA PRO A 199 -10.65 2.83 9.74
C PRO A 199 -11.11 1.39 9.51
N GLY A 200 -10.16 0.55 9.12
CA GLY A 200 -10.25 -0.90 9.23
C GLY A 200 -10.37 -1.32 10.69
N ARG A 201 -10.81 -2.56 10.90
CA ARG A 201 -10.88 -3.14 12.25
C ARG A 201 -9.57 -3.87 12.54
N PRO A 202 -8.94 -3.69 13.71
CA PRO A 202 -7.71 -4.40 14.05
C PRO A 202 -7.87 -5.93 13.95
N GLU A 203 -9.04 -6.45 14.29
CA GLU A 203 -9.35 -7.89 14.25
C GLU A 203 -9.49 -8.45 12.82
N GLU A 204 -9.54 -7.57 11.81
CA GLU A 204 -9.55 -7.96 10.40
C GLU A 204 -8.15 -8.06 9.80
N LEU A 205 -7.10 -7.68 10.54
CA LEU A 205 -5.73 -7.93 10.10
C LEU A 205 -5.49 -9.43 9.99
N ARG A 206 -4.80 -9.83 8.92
CA ARG A 206 -4.53 -11.24 8.61
C ARG A 206 -3.09 -11.41 8.15
N VAL A 207 -2.62 -12.64 8.25
CA VAL A 207 -1.37 -13.09 7.63
C VAL A 207 -1.65 -14.26 6.70
N VAL A 208 -0.94 -14.35 5.59
CA VAL A 208 -1.10 -15.42 4.59
C VAL A 208 0.14 -16.29 4.55
N ASP A 209 -0.03 -17.60 4.41
CA ASP A 209 1.10 -18.52 4.20
C ASP A 209 1.66 -18.34 2.79
N THR A 210 2.98 -18.16 2.70
CA THR A 210 3.73 -18.11 1.45
C THR A 210 4.90 -19.10 1.52
N PRO A 211 5.55 -19.41 0.38
CA PRO A 211 6.76 -20.24 0.37
C PRO A 211 7.92 -19.66 1.20
N PHE A 212 7.88 -18.37 1.54
CA PHE A 212 8.93 -17.66 2.26
C PHE A 212 8.51 -17.21 3.67
N GLY A 213 7.51 -17.86 4.27
CA GLY A 213 6.98 -17.56 5.59
C GLY A 213 5.59 -16.95 5.56
N ARG A 214 5.08 -16.48 6.69
CA ARG A 214 3.77 -15.82 6.77
C ARG A 214 3.93 -14.34 6.45
N LEU A 215 3.17 -13.86 5.46
CA LEU A 215 3.16 -12.48 5.03
C LEU A 215 2.00 -11.73 5.69
N GLY A 216 2.32 -10.69 6.46
CA GLY A 216 1.36 -9.69 6.93
C GLY A 216 1.41 -8.43 6.07
N THR A 217 0.28 -7.75 5.93
CA THR A 217 0.21 -6.45 5.25
C THR A 217 -0.25 -5.39 6.24
N LEU A 218 0.48 -4.29 6.31
CA LEU A 218 0.15 -3.06 7.01
C LEU A 218 0.02 -1.95 5.97
N ILE A 219 -0.63 -0.83 6.27
CA ILE A 219 -0.66 0.31 5.36
C ILE A 219 -0.14 1.54 6.07
N CYS A 220 1.03 2.04 5.64
CA CYS A 220 1.62 3.30 6.06
C CYS A 220 1.64 3.49 7.58
N TYR A 221 0.73 4.30 8.10
CA TYR A 221 0.61 4.64 9.52
C TYR A 221 0.36 3.44 10.44
N ASP A 222 -0.16 2.33 9.91
CA ASP A 222 -0.25 1.04 10.63
C ASP A 222 1.13 0.52 11.11
N GLY A 223 2.21 0.91 10.43
CA GLY A 223 3.59 0.55 10.79
C GLY A 223 4.24 1.49 11.81
N PHE A 224 3.48 2.38 12.45
CA PHE A 224 4.00 3.25 13.51
C PHE A 224 3.75 2.63 14.87
N ARG A 225 4.63 2.93 15.84
CA ARG A 225 4.53 2.44 17.22
C ARG A 225 3.67 3.30 18.14
N GLU A 226 3.46 4.56 17.77
CA GLU A 226 2.74 5.54 18.58
C GLU A 226 1.93 6.50 17.71
N PRO A 227 0.85 7.10 18.24
CA PRO A 227 0.06 8.05 17.50
C PRO A 227 0.81 9.37 17.28
N HIS A 228 0.54 10.04 16.16
CA HIS A 228 1.08 11.35 15.80
C HIS A 228 0.58 12.47 16.72
N THR A 229 -0.60 12.30 17.33
CA THR A 229 -1.19 13.26 18.24
C THR A 229 -1.81 12.57 19.45
N SER A 230 -1.95 13.31 20.55
CA SER A 230 -2.67 12.85 21.76
C SER A 230 -4.18 12.68 21.57
N ARG A 231 -4.73 13.01 20.40
CA ARG A 231 -6.18 13.00 20.11
C ARG A 231 -6.61 11.81 19.26
N GLU A 232 -5.82 10.74 19.24
CA GLU A 232 -6.09 9.53 18.47
C GLU A 232 -6.33 8.31 19.40
N PRO A 233 -7.40 8.32 20.24
CA PRO A 233 -7.66 7.24 21.18
C PRO A 233 -7.98 5.89 20.52
N GLY A 234 -8.21 5.88 19.20
CA GLY A 234 -8.43 4.67 18.41
C GLY A 234 -7.17 4.11 17.76
N PHE A 235 -6.00 4.72 17.96
CA PHE A 235 -4.74 4.22 17.43
C PHE A 235 -4.39 2.86 18.05
N VAL A 236 -3.92 1.93 17.22
CA VAL A 236 -3.43 0.63 17.67
C VAL A 236 -2.05 0.33 17.08
N PRO A 237 -1.14 -0.34 17.81
CA PRO A 237 0.16 -0.74 17.28
C PRO A 237 0.00 -1.95 16.34
N ALA A 238 -0.48 -1.71 15.11
CA ALA A 238 -0.91 -2.77 14.19
C ALA A 238 0.22 -3.73 13.80
N ALA A 239 1.49 -3.28 13.77
CA ALA A 239 2.61 -4.20 13.53
C ALA A 239 2.78 -5.26 14.63
N CYS A 240 2.46 -4.94 15.90
CA CYS A 240 2.45 -5.90 16.98
C CYS A 240 1.35 -6.95 16.77
N LEU A 241 0.19 -6.54 16.27
CA LEU A 241 -0.93 -7.46 16.01
C LEU A 241 -0.57 -8.47 14.91
N VAL A 242 0.05 -8.04 13.80
CA VAL A 242 0.48 -8.99 12.75
C VAL A 242 1.65 -9.86 13.20
N ASP A 243 2.52 -9.37 14.08
CA ASP A 243 3.58 -10.17 14.72
C ASP A 243 2.99 -11.28 15.60
N GLU A 244 1.99 -10.96 16.43
CA GLU A 244 1.25 -11.91 17.26
C GLU A 244 0.49 -12.94 16.41
N LEU A 245 -0.10 -12.51 15.29
CA LEU A 245 -0.70 -13.40 14.30
C LEU A 245 0.32 -14.30 13.62
N GLY A 246 1.62 -14.04 13.78
CA GLY A 246 2.71 -14.90 13.35
C GLY A 246 3.36 -14.51 12.03
N ALA A 247 3.31 -13.24 11.63
CA ALA A 247 4.01 -12.76 10.44
C ALA A 247 5.52 -12.95 10.56
N ASP A 248 6.13 -13.48 9.51
CA ASP A 248 7.58 -13.58 9.33
C ASP A 248 8.10 -12.43 8.43
N VAL A 249 7.26 -11.98 7.50
CA VAL A 249 7.51 -10.85 6.58
C VAL A 249 6.34 -9.88 6.64
N VAL A 250 6.61 -8.58 6.65
CA VAL A 250 5.60 -7.52 6.57
C VAL A 250 5.77 -6.70 5.30
N ALA A 251 4.70 -6.52 4.54
CA ALA A 251 4.60 -5.52 3.50
C ALA A 251 3.91 -4.27 4.07
N GLN A 252 4.50 -3.09 3.85
CA GLN A 252 3.95 -1.82 4.29
C GLN A 252 3.92 -0.82 3.12
N PRO A 253 2.96 -0.91 2.18
CA PRO A 253 2.69 0.17 1.25
C PRO A 253 2.58 1.51 1.97
N SER A 254 3.31 2.54 1.52
CA SER A 254 3.30 3.87 2.15
C SER A 254 3.29 5.01 1.14
N ALA A 255 2.76 6.15 1.57
CA ALA A 255 2.79 7.40 0.83
C ALA A 255 2.97 8.57 1.81
N ASN A 256 4.21 9.02 2.01
CA ASN A 256 4.47 10.19 2.84
C ASN A 256 4.09 11.49 2.11
N ALA A 257 3.02 12.15 2.54
CA ALA A 257 2.52 13.41 1.93
C ALA A 257 3.07 14.69 2.60
N TRP A 258 4.21 14.61 3.28
CA TRP A 258 4.90 15.78 3.86
C TRP A 258 6.32 15.89 3.31
N PRO A 259 6.90 17.10 3.24
CA PRO A 259 8.29 17.24 2.83
C PRO A 259 9.23 16.47 3.77
N TRP A 260 10.11 15.65 3.20
CA TRP A 260 10.94 14.65 3.88
C TRP A 260 11.95 15.28 4.85
N ASP A 261 12.49 16.43 4.47
CA ASP A 261 13.51 17.14 5.25
C ASP A 261 12.94 18.35 6.02
N ALA A 262 11.61 18.53 6.02
CA ALA A 262 10.97 19.59 6.79
C ALA A 262 10.75 19.18 8.26
N PRO A 263 10.57 20.15 9.17
CA PRO A 263 10.10 19.88 10.52
C PRO A 263 8.82 19.04 10.50
N TRP A 264 8.74 18.08 11.41
CA TRP A 264 7.58 17.23 11.55
C TRP A 264 6.34 18.07 11.90
N ALA A 265 5.23 17.81 11.19
CA ALA A 265 4.02 18.62 11.24
C ALA A 265 3.32 18.63 12.61
N PHE A 266 3.63 17.65 13.46
CA PHE A 266 3.04 17.50 14.79
C PHE A 266 4.05 17.68 15.93
N ASN A 267 5.21 18.30 15.65
CA ASN A 267 6.14 18.71 16.70
C ASN A 267 5.44 19.57 17.75
N ASP A 268 5.63 19.24 19.03
CA ASP A 268 5.23 20.08 20.15
C ASP A 268 6.10 21.35 20.22
N PRO A 269 5.65 22.42 20.91
CA PRO A 269 6.45 23.63 21.09
C PRO A 269 7.83 23.33 21.70
N GLY A 270 8.89 23.61 20.93
CA GLY A 270 10.27 23.36 21.32
C GLY A 270 10.89 22.10 20.70
N GLU A 271 10.10 21.26 20.04
CA GLU A 271 10.59 20.12 19.28
C GLU A 271 11.07 20.55 17.89
N SER A 272 12.10 19.86 17.39
CA SER A 272 12.72 20.13 16.10
C SER A 272 12.92 18.86 15.26
N GLN A 273 12.19 17.79 15.58
CA GLN A 273 12.27 16.53 14.85
C GLN A 273 11.92 16.77 13.38
N LEU A 274 12.72 16.23 12.47
CA LEU A 274 12.44 16.27 11.04
C LEU A 274 11.54 15.10 10.63
N ARG A 275 10.80 15.25 9.52
CA ARG A 275 9.94 14.16 9.01
C ARG A 275 10.74 12.88 8.74
N ARG A 276 11.95 12.98 8.19
CA ARG A 276 12.84 11.83 8.00
C ARG A 276 13.18 11.13 9.32
N GLU A 277 13.42 11.87 10.39
CA GLU A 277 13.80 11.33 11.69
C GLU A 277 12.61 10.61 12.33
N GLN A 278 11.43 11.21 12.22
CA GLN A 278 10.17 10.65 12.68
C GLN A 278 9.90 9.25 12.11
N TRP A 279 10.09 9.05 10.80
CA TRP A 279 9.90 7.74 10.16
C TRP A 279 10.82 6.65 10.72
N PHE A 280 12.05 7.00 11.14
CA PHE A 280 12.97 6.05 11.77
C PHE A 280 12.73 5.89 13.28
N ASN A 281 12.29 6.94 13.98
CA ASN A 281 12.07 6.95 15.43
C ASN A 281 10.74 6.31 15.84
N GLU A 282 9.74 6.41 14.98
CA GLU A 282 8.35 6.06 15.29
C GLU A 282 7.76 5.04 14.32
N GLY A 283 8.27 5.00 13.08
CA GLY A 283 7.82 4.08 12.05
C GLY A 283 8.37 2.66 12.21
N LEU A 284 8.17 1.86 11.16
CA LEU A 284 8.37 0.40 11.22
C LEU A 284 9.82 0.00 11.52
N PHE A 285 10.79 0.85 11.18
CA PHE A 285 12.19 0.64 11.56
C PHE A 285 12.38 0.54 13.08
N SER A 286 11.78 1.46 13.85
CA SER A 286 11.83 1.39 15.31
C SER A 286 10.99 0.23 15.83
N GLN A 287 9.80 0.03 15.25
CA GLN A 287 8.82 -0.94 15.74
C GLN A 287 9.33 -2.38 15.58
N LEU A 288 10.06 -2.68 14.51
CA LEU A 288 10.70 -3.99 14.29
C LEU A 288 11.56 -4.44 15.46
N ARG A 289 12.18 -3.52 16.22
CA ARG A 289 12.98 -3.87 17.41
C ARG A 289 12.16 -4.56 18.49
N ALA A 290 10.89 -4.15 18.64
CA ALA A 290 9.96 -4.69 19.63
C ALA A 290 9.21 -5.95 19.16
N LEU A 291 9.27 -6.28 17.86
CA LEU A 291 8.59 -7.45 17.30
C LEU A 291 9.37 -8.74 17.60
N ARG A 292 8.66 -9.86 17.70
CA ARG A 292 9.21 -11.16 18.10
C ARG A 292 9.41 -12.11 16.94
N ARG A 293 8.56 -12.07 15.92
CA ARG A 293 8.55 -12.99 14.78
C ARG A 293 8.97 -12.31 13.48
N VAL A 294 8.41 -11.14 13.17
CA VAL A 294 8.69 -10.44 11.91
C VAL A 294 10.19 -10.25 11.73
N ARG A 295 10.74 -10.85 10.68
CA ARG A 295 12.16 -10.76 10.35
C ARG A 295 12.43 -9.70 9.30
N TYR A 296 11.57 -9.61 8.28
CA TYR A 296 11.76 -8.68 7.17
C TYR A 296 10.57 -7.73 7.01
N ALA A 297 10.85 -6.49 6.64
CA ALA A 297 9.82 -5.54 6.23
C ALA A 297 10.15 -4.91 4.87
N VAL A 298 9.14 -4.79 4.02
CA VAL A 298 9.24 -4.16 2.69
C VAL A 298 8.32 -2.95 2.67
N ASN A 299 8.92 -1.75 2.63
CA ASN A 299 8.22 -0.48 2.74
C ASN A 299 8.47 0.39 1.49
N PRO A 300 7.67 0.23 0.42
CA PRO A 300 7.71 1.14 -0.71
C PRO A 300 6.97 2.45 -0.42
N GLN A 301 7.50 3.54 -0.96
CA GLN A 301 6.95 4.88 -0.87
C GLN A 301 6.41 5.34 -2.23
N LEU A 302 5.27 6.00 -2.24
CA LEU A 302 4.80 6.74 -3.41
C LEU A 302 5.66 8.00 -3.56
N VAL A 303 6.03 8.35 -4.79
CA VAL A 303 6.74 9.61 -5.07
C VAL A 303 6.07 10.40 -6.18
N GLY A 304 6.38 11.69 -6.29
CA GLY A 304 5.77 12.59 -7.26
C GLY A 304 4.58 13.31 -6.65
N GLY A 305 3.62 13.76 -7.47
CA GLY A 305 2.51 14.53 -6.94
C GLY A 305 1.40 14.74 -7.94
N PHE A 306 0.24 15.12 -7.40
CA PHE A 306 -0.91 15.56 -8.16
C PHE A 306 -1.70 16.56 -7.31
N PHE A 307 -2.16 17.63 -7.94
CA PHE A 307 -2.85 18.74 -7.28
C PHE A 307 -2.02 19.32 -6.12
N ASP A 308 -2.60 19.38 -4.92
CA ASP A 308 -2.03 19.86 -3.68
C ASP A 308 -1.20 18.81 -2.93
N ASN A 309 -1.15 17.57 -3.43
CA ASN A 309 -0.39 16.49 -2.80
C ASN A 309 0.96 16.29 -3.48
N THR A 310 2.02 16.30 -2.66
CA THR A 310 3.36 15.87 -3.05
C THR A 310 3.80 14.76 -2.11
N PHE A 311 4.30 13.68 -2.68
CA PHE A 311 4.79 12.52 -1.95
C PHE A 311 6.30 12.41 -2.07
N GLU A 312 6.98 12.33 -0.94
CA GLU A 312 8.43 12.14 -0.88
C GLU A 312 8.87 11.37 0.36
N ALA A 313 9.54 10.24 0.16
CA ALA A 313 10.23 9.47 1.18
C ALA A 313 11.02 8.36 0.47
N PRO A 314 12.16 7.91 1.01
CA PRO A 314 12.88 6.79 0.44
C PRO A 314 12.17 5.49 0.84
N SER A 315 12.00 4.59 -0.13
CA SER A 315 11.58 3.22 0.10
C SER A 315 12.66 2.46 0.86
N LEU A 316 12.26 1.49 1.67
CA LEU A 316 13.14 0.74 2.55
C LEU A 316 12.86 -0.76 2.47
N ILE A 317 13.91 -1.57 2.55
CA ILE A 317 13.82 -2.98 2.91
C ILE A 317 14.64 -3.19 4.18
N LEU A 318 13.99 -3.76 5.21
CA LEU A 318 14.53 -3.83 6.57
C LEU A 318 14.64 -5.29 7.03
N GLU A 319 15.63 -5.57 7.87
CA GLU A 319 15.79 -6.84 8.56
C GLU A 319 15.94 -6.61 10.07
N ARG A 320 15.20 -7.38 10.87
CA ARG A 320 15.46 -7.58 12.29
C ARG A 320 16.51 -8.68 12.45
N VAL A 321 17.69 -8.30 12.96
CA VAL A 321 18.88 -9.19 13.06
C VAL A 321 18.99 -9.87 14.42
N GLY A 322 18.28 -9.36 15.44
CA GLY A 322 18.24 -9.93 16.79
C GLY A 322 17.20 -9.22 17.67
N ALA A 323 17.23 -9.50 18.98
CA ALA A 323 16.52 -8.68 19.95
C ALA A 323 17.10 -7.26 19.88
N ASP A 324 16.28 -6.28 19.50
CA ASP A 324 16.61 -4.85 19.45
C ASP A 324 17.48 -4.33 18.29
N ALA A 325 17.93 -5.18 17.36
CA ALA A 325 18.75 -4.75 16.23
C ALA A 325 18.01 -4.81 14.89
N VAL A 326 17.97 -3.68 14.17
CA VAL A 326 17.37 -3.56 12.82
C VAL A 326 18.39 -3.00 11.85
N ARG A 327 18.50 -3.63 10.68
CA ARG A 327 19.38 -3.26 9.58
C ARG A 327 18.57 -2.80 8.38
N VAL A 328 18.97 -1.70 7.76
CA VAL A 328 18.50 -1.30 6.42
C VAL A 328 19.24 -2.13 5.39
N LEU A 329 18.56 -3.04 4.70
CA LEU A 329 19.14 -3.88 3.65
C LEU A 329 19.23 -3.13 2.32
N ALA A 330 18.23 -2.32 2.01
CA ALA A 330 18.20 -1.44 0.85
C ALA A 330 17.39 -0.18 1.16
N GLN A 331 17.79 0.93 0.56
CA GLN A 331 17.13 2.23 0.66
C GLN A 331 17.20 2.94 -0.68
N ALA A 332 16.10 3.55 -1.12
CA ALA A 332 16.11 4.40 -2.32
C ALA A 332 16.99 5.63 -2.09
N THR A 333 17.89 5.89 -3.03
CA THR A 333 18.87 6.99 -2.91
C THR A 333 18.21 8.36 -2.97
N ASP A 334 17.21 8.52 -3.83
CA ASP A 334 16.46 9.77 -3.98
C ASP A 334 15.02 9.58 -3.46
N PRO A 335 14.59 10.31 -2.42
CA PRO A 335 13.24 10.21 -1.86
C PRO A 335 12.14 10.75 -2.78
N ARG A 336 12.50 11.33 -3.94
CA ARG A 336 11.57 11.93 -4.91
C ARG A 336 11.59 11.22 -6.26
N ALA A 337 12.56 10.35 -6.55
CA ALA A 337 12.68 9.68 -7.84
C ALA A 337 12.04 8.29 -7.84
N GLU A 338 11.66 7.81 -9.02
CA GLU A 338 11.15 6.45 -9.14
C GLU A 338 12.29 5.43 -9.05
N ASP A 339 12.08 4.36 -8.29
CA ASP A 339 13.09 3.32 -8.07
C ASP A 339 12.45 1.92 -7.86
N VAL A 340 13.25 0.86 -8.01
CA VAL A 340 12.88 -0.51 -7.65
C VAL A 340 14.04 -1.11 -6.86
N LEU A 341 13.84 -1.24 -5.55
CA LEU A 341 14.82 -1.87 -4.66
C LEU A 341 14.70 -3.38 -4.76
N GLN A 342 15.83 -4.07 -4.65
CA GLN A 342 15.91 -5.53 -4.67
C GLN A 342 16.90 -6.00 -3.61
N VAL A 343 16.50 -7.01 -2.83
CA VAL A 343 17.41 -7.80 -1.99
C VAL A 343 17.00 -9.27 -2.04
N THR A 344 17.98 -10.16 -2.04
CA THR A 344 17.76 -11.60 -1.85
C THR A 344 18.15 -11.95 -0.42
N VAL A 345 17.22 -12.55 0.33
CA VAL A 345 17.42 -12.87 1.75
C VAL A 345 17.03 -14.32 2.05
N PRO A 346 17.64 -14.97 3.07
CA PRO A 346 17.25 -16.32 3.45
C PRO A 346 15.81 -16.34 4.00
N VAL A 347 15.07 -17.40 3.69
CA VAL A 347 13.71 -17.60 4.23
C VAL A 347 13.76 -17.65 5.77
N PRO A 348 12.85 -16.98 6.50
CA PRO A 348 12.79 -17.04 7.95
C PRO A 348 12.64 -18.48 8.45
N THR A 349 13.54 -18.91 9.34
CA THR A 349 13.48 -20.25 9.94
C THR A 349 12.43 -20.26 11.05
N ARG A 350 11.45 -21.17 10.97
CA ARG A 350 10.47 -21.37 12.05
C ARG A 350 11.12 -22.12 13.20
N PRO A 351 11.22 -21.56 14.42
CA PRO A 351 11.59 -22.34 15.59
C PRO A 351 10.49 -23.38 15.84
N GLY A 352 10.78 -24.67 15.63
CA GLY A 352 9.87 -25.78 15.95
C GLY A 352 9.37 -26.61 14.77
N ALA A 353 9.71 -26.27 13.52
CA ALA A 353 9.56 -27.23 12.41
C ALA A 353 10.70 -28.25 12.50
N ARG A 354 10.57 -29.24 13.39
CA ARG A 354 11.44 -30.42 13.34
C ARG A 354 11.17 -31.14 12.01
N ALA A 355 12.27 -31.50 11.34
CA ALA A 355 12.31 -32.33 10.15
C ALA A 355 11.63 -33.68 10.36
#